data_AF-A0AAX3WWE4-F1
#
_entry.id   AF-A0AAX3WWE4-F1
#
_cell.length_a   1.000
_cell.length_b   1.000
_cell.length_c   1.000
_cell.angle_alpha   90.00
_cell.angle_beta   90.00
_cell.angle_gamma   90.00
#
_symmetry.space_group_name_H-M   'P 1'
#
loop_
_entity.id
_entity.type
_entity.pdbx_description
1 polymer ?
#
loop_
_entity_poly.entity_id
_entity_poly.type
_entity_poly.pdbx_seq_one_letter_code
_entity_poly.pdbx_strand_id
1 'polypeptide(L)'
;MRINNESCNCLSPQIECENFGPFVAKNINCINFNESGEENDSGSIIPFSSGISTSVVTIGPDFGLTSSLIGFGTAINGVPILNNTINLSGLLSEAFSVPRNGNITAISAAFNYFLDLNRGGLTTITAQIYRAPVGSNIFTATNVRVDLAPPVAGVPAGITFGSANVEPVPVSVGDRLLMVFYISSIINPPALNFSVEGTASAGINIV
;
A
#
# COMPACT_ATOMS: atom_id res chain seq x y z
N MET A 1 -34.31 -33.88 -45.37
CA MET A 1 -35.30 -33.70 -44.28
C MET A 1 -34.73 -32.60 -43.37
N ARG A 2 -35.27 -31.37 -43.43
CA ARG A 2 -34.91 -30.27 -42.52
C ARG A 2 -35.93 -30.25 -41.39
N ILE A 3 -35.51 -30.22 -40.12
CA ILE A 3 -36.21 -29.63 -38.96
C ILE A 3 -35.10 -29.30 -37.92
N ASN A 4 -34.53 -28.09 -37.96
CA ASN A 4 -34.73 -26.94 -37.05
C ASN A 4 -34.03 -27.06 -35.68
N ASN A 5 -33.05 -26.16 -35.48
CA ASN A 5 -32.18 -26.02 -34.31
C ASN A 5 -32.77 -25.07 -33.24
N GLU A 6 -34.10 -25.03 -33.08
CA GLU A 6 -34.79 -23.97 -32.32
C GLU A 6 -35.26 -24.39 -30.92
N SER A 7 -34.91 -25.60 -30.43
CA SER A 7 -35.55 -26.18 -29.25
C SER A 7 -34.67 -26.35 -28.01
N CYS A 8 -33.47 -25.74 -27.96
CA CYS A 8 -32.67 -25.72 -26.73
C CYS A 8 -33.02 -24.47 -25.89
N ASN A 9 -34.17 -24.51 -25.19
CA ASN A 9 -34.58 -23.46 -24.26
C ASN A 9 -34.60 -23.98 -22.82
N CYS A 10 -34.03 -23.20 -21.89
CA CYS A 10 -33.80 -23.52 -20.47
C CYS A 10 -35.08 -23.74 -19.61
N LEU A 11 -36.25 -23.96 -20.24
CA LEU A 11 -37.56 -24.11 -19.60
C LEU A 11 -38.19 -25.50 -19.82
N SER A 12 -37.51 -26.43 -20.48
CA SER A 12 -37.99 -27.81 -20.66
C SER A 12 -37.54 -28.73 -19.51
N PRO A 13 -38.42 -29.55 -18.90
CA PRO A 13 -38.08 -30.40 -17.76
C PRO A 13 -37.42 -31.73 -18.16
N GLN A 14 -36.74 -31.80 -19.31
CA GLN A 14 -36.03 -33.00 -19.76
C GLN A 14 -34.54 -32.69 -19.86
N ILE A 15 -33.84 -33.08 -18.80
CA ILE A 15 -32.38 -33.14 -18.73
C ILE A 15 -31.96 -34.30 -19.63
N GLU A 16 -31.39 -34.00 -20.81
CA GLU A 16 -30.33 -34.82 -21.40
C GLU A 16 -29.35 -33.88 -22.13
N CYS A 17 -28.27 -33.52 -21.44
CA CYS A 17 -27.07 -32.96 -22.05
C CYS A 17 -26.06 -34.09 -22.20
N GLU A 18 -26.12 -34.82 -23.32
CA GLU A 18 -25.12 -35.84 -23.63
C GLU A 18 -23.83 -35.18 -24.18
N ASN A 19 -23.03 -34.70 -23.24
CA ASN A 19 -21.61 -34.99 -23.13
C ASN A 19 -20.71 -34.78 -24.37
N PHE A 20 -20.08 -33.60 -24.50
CA PHE A 20 -18.67 -33.45 -24.91
C PHE A 20 -18.07 -32.17 -24.31
N GLY A 21 -17.08 -32.29 -23.41
CA GLY A 21 -16.39 -31.15 -22.76
C GLY A 21 -15.30 -30.48 -23.62
N PRO A 22 -14.49 -29.55 -23.05
CA PRO A 22 -14.67 -28.83 -21.80
C PRO A 22 -14.63 -27.31 -22.02
N PHE A 23 -15.73 -26.69 -22.45
CA PHE A 23 -16.04 -25.29 -22.14
C PHE A 23 -17.56 -25.14 -22.17
N VAL A 24 -18.17 -24.85 -21.02
CA VAL A 24 -19.61 -24.54 -20.94
C VAL A 24 -19.75 -23.04 -21.19
N ALA A 25 -20.05 -22.67 -22.43
CA ALA A 25 -20.57 -21.34 -22.72
C ALA A 25 -21.99 -21.25 -22.16
N LYS A 26 -22.13 -20.77 -20.92
CA LYS A 26 -23.43 -20.48 -20.34
C LYS A 26 -24.01 -19.27 -21.08
N ASN A 27 -25.11 -19.46 -21.81
CA ASN A 27 -25.83 -18.36 -22.44
C ASN A 27 -26.21 -17.34 -21.36
N ILE A 28 -26.03 -16.05 -21.62
CA ILE A 28 -26.33 -14.96 -20.68
C ILE A 28 -27.76 -15.02 -20.14
N ASN A 29 -28.68 -15.55 -20.94
CA ASN A 29 -30.09 -15.74 -20.56
C ASN A 29 -30.32 -16.92 -19.61
N CYS A 30 -29.32 -17.77 -19.37
CA CYS A 30 -29.37 -18.88 -18.39
C CYS A 30 -28.39 -18.66 -17.23
N ILE A 31 -27.84 -17.45 -17.08
CA ILE A 31 -27.19 -17.02 -15.84
C ILE A 31 -28.32 -16.51 -14.93
N ASN A 32 -28.64 -17.28 -13.90
CA ASN A 32 -29.38 -16.74 -12.77
C ASN A 32 -28.48 -15.74 -12.05
N PHE A 33 -28.51 -14.48 -12.46
CA PHE A 33 -28.02 -13.38 -11.64
C PHE A 33 -29.03 -13.18 -10.52
N ASN A 34 -29.01 -14.06 -9.52
CA ASN A 34 -29.42 -13.65 -8.18
C ASN A 34 -28.24 -12.84 -7.59
N GLU A 35 -27.90 -11.74 -8.26
CA GLU A 35 -27.08 -10.69 -7.66
C GLU A 35 -28.02 -9.85 -6.81
N SER A 36 -28.26 -10.31 -5.58
CA SER A 36 -28.21 -9.34 -4.50
C SER A 36 -26.83 -8.69 -4.65
N GLY A 37 -26.77 -7.49 -5.22
CA GLY A 37 -25.53 -6.81 -5.55
C GLY A 37 -24.68 -6.61 -4.31
N GLU A 38 -23.88 -7.62 -3.96
CA GLU A 38 -22.53 -7.38 -3.49
C GLU A 38 -21.82 -6.84 -4.73
N GLU A 39 -21.81 -5.51 -4.86
CA GLU A 39 -20.68 -4.84 -5.50
C GLU A 39 -19.46 -5.42 -4.82
N ASN A 40 -18.85 -6.43 -5.46
CA ASN A 40 -17.48 -6.80 -5.22
C ASN A 40 -16.69 -5.59 -5.73
N ASP A 41 -16.68 -4.52 -4.93
CA ASP A 41 -15.82 -3.37 -5.10
C ASP A 41 -14.42 -3.94 -5.10
N SER A 42 -13.93 -4.23 -6.30
CA SER A 42 -12.80 -5.11 -6.53
C SER A 42 -11.58 -4.23 -6.28
N GLY A 43 -11.30 -4.05 -5.00
CA GLY A 43 -10.17 -3.29 -4.52
C GLY A 43 -8.88 -3.85 -5.09
N SER A 44 -7.97 -2.95 -5.42
CA SER A 44 -6.61 -3.29 -5.84
C SER A 44 -5.67 -3.14 -4.67
N ILE A 45 -4.88 -4.18 -4.40
CA ILE A 45 -3.76 -4.09 -3.47
C ILE A 45 -2.55 -3.55 -4.25
N ILE A 46 -2.03 -2.41 -3.81
CA ILE A 46 -0.81 -1.81 -4.38
C ILE A 46 0.37 -2.13 -3.45
N PRO A 47 1.34 -2.97 -3.89
CA PRO A 47 2.48 -3.35 -3.08
C PRO A 47 3.63 -2.33 -3.19
N PHE A 48 4.33 -2.13 -2.08
CA PHE A 48 5.58 -1.40 -1.97
C PHE A 48 6.65 -2.27 -1.30
N SER A 49 7.89 -2.19 -1.75
CA SER A 49 9.03 -2.93 -1.22
C SER A 49 10.33 -2.17 -1.45
N SER A 50 11.21 -2.14 -0.44
CA SER A 50 12.57 -1.60 -0.57
C SER A 50 13.52 -2.54 -1.31
N GLY A 51 13.11 -3.80 -1.55
CA GLY A 51 13.93 -4.81 -2.22
C GLY A 51 15.29 -5.01 -1.56
N ILE A 52 16.36 -4.87 -2.34
CA ILE A 52 17.76 -4.98 -1.87
C ILE A 52 18.27 -3.68 -1.23
N SER A 53 17.51 -2.59 -1.32
CA SER A 53 17.91 -1.31 -0.77
C SER A 53 17.62 -1.26 0.73
N THR A 54 18.60 -0.79 1.49
CA THR A 54 18.44 -0.51 2.91
C THR A 54 17.51 0.68 3.08
N SER A 55 16.46 0.53 3.88
CA SER A 55 15.58 1.59 4.32
C SER A 55 16.14 2.18 5.62
N VAL A 56 16.38 3.49 5.64
CA VAL A 56 17.00 4.18 6.78
C VAL A 56 16.09 5.31 7.23
N VAL A 57 15.63 5.23 8.48
CA VAL A 57 14.83 6.28 9.13
C VAL A 57 15.66 6.93 10.23
N THR A 58 15.74 8.27 10.25
CA THR A 58 16.64 9.00 11.15
C THR A 58 15.93 10.21 11.77
N ILE A 59 16.21 10.45 13.06
CA ILE A 59 15.91 11.73 13.73
C ILE A 59 17.25 12.40 14.06
N GLY A 60 17.44 13.65 13.60
CA GLY A 60 18.61 14.48 13.95
C GLY A 60 18.22 15.83 14.57
N PRO A 61 19.16 16.54 15.23
CA PRO A 61 18.94 17.84 15.83
C PRO A 61 19.00 19.00 14.82
N ASP A 62 19.73 18.83 13.70
CA ASP A 62 19.95 19.89 12.68
C ASP A 62 19.09 19.70 11.42
N PHE A 63 18.78 18.44 11.13
CA PHE A 63 17.84 18.02 10.09
C PHE A 63 16.66 17.43 10.84
N GLY A 64 15.48 18.06 10.71
CA GLY A 64 14.25 17.49 11.24
C GLY A 64 14.02 16.05 10.79
N LEU A 65 12.92 15.45 11.26
CA LEU A 65 12.50 14.09 10.93
C LEU A 65 12.76 13.74 9.44
N THR A 66 13.69 12.81 9.19
CA THR A 66 13.99 12.31 7.85
C THR A 66 13.35 10.94 7.65
N SER A 67 12.99 10.68 6.41
CA SER A 67 12.20 9.53 6.01
C SER A 67 12.92 8.67 4.99
N SER A 68 12.44 7.44 4.88
CA SER A 68 12.75 6.51 3.81
C SER A 68 11.53 6.35 2.91
N LEU A 69 11.72 6.59 1.62
CA LEU A 69 10.72 6.39 0.59
C LEU A 69 10.95 5.01 -0.03
N ILE A 70 9.92 4.19 -0.10
CA ILE A 70 10.01 2.87 -0.74
C ILE A 70 9.06 2.76 -1.93
N GLY A 71 9.47 1.99 -2.93
CA GLY A 71 8.73 1.81 -4.18
C GLY A 71 8.64 0.35 -4.57
N PHE A 72 9.24 -0.02 -5.70
CA PHE A 72 9.07 -1.33 -6.34
C PHE A 72 10.39 -2.12 -6.40
N GLY A 73 11.12 -2.16 -5.28
CA GLY A 73 12.42 -2.85 -5.15
C GLY A 73 13.60 -1.94 -4.82
N THR A 74 13.36 -0.64 -4.65
CA THR A 74 14.35 0.38 -4.30
C THR A 74 13.86 1.26 -3.15
N ALA A 75 14.79 1.99 -2.53
CA ALA A 75 14.50 2.96 -1.49
C ALA A 75 15.32 4.23 -1.64
N ILE A 76 14.71 5.38 -1.36
CA ILE A 76 15.37 6.69 -1.26
C ILE A 76 15.36 7.12 0.21
N ASN A 77 16.53 7.18 0.82
CA ASN A 77 16.69 7.51 2.24
C ASN A 77 17.02 8.99 2.47
N GLY A 78 16.85 9.44 3.71
CA GLY A 78 17.30 10.77 4.15
C GLY A 78 16.45 11.91 3.60
N VAL A 79 15.20 11.64 3.21
CA VAL A 79 14.31 12.65 2.65
C VAL A 79 13.67 13.44 3.79
N PRO A 80 13.90 14.77 3.89
CA PRO A 80 13.37 15.57 4.98
C PRO A 80 11.86 15.75 4.85
N ILE A 81 11.15 15.60 5.98
CA ILE A 81 9.73 15.95 6.07
C ILE A 81 9.62 17.33 6.72
N LEU A 82 9.05 18.28 5.98
CA LEU A 82 8.93 19.68 6.40
C LEU A 82 7.44 20.04 6.44
N ASN A 83 6.91 20.36 7.61
CA ASN A 83 5.49 20.73 7.78
C ASN A 83 4.51 19.71 7.16
N ASN A 84 4.75 18.41 7.39
CA ASN A 84 3.98 17.30 6.79
C ASN A 84 4.00 17.25 5.25
N THR A 85 5.03 17.85 4.63
CA THR A 85 5.23 17.82 3.19
C THR A 85 6.63 17.33 2.83
N ILE A 86 6.72 16.71 1.65
CA ILE A 86 7.96 16.26 1.01
C ILE A 86 7.99 16.88 -0.40
N ASN A 87 9.06 17.61 -0.73
CA ASN A 87 9.24 18.19 -2.05
C ASN A 87 10.34 17.42 -2.81
N LEU A 88 9.96 16.75 -3.89
CA LEU A 88 10.86 15.98 -4.75
C LEU A 88 11.16 16.68 -6.08
N SER A 89 10.96 18.01 -6.16
CA SER A 89 11.25 18.78 -7.38
C SER A 89 12.73 18.67 -7.76
N GLY A 90 13.02 18.09 -8.93
CA GLY A 90 14.39 17.86 -9.40
C GLY A 90 15.11 16.68 -8.72
N LEU A 91 14.40 15.88 -7.93
CA LEU A 91 14.92 14.68 -7.26
C LEU A 91 14.29 13.41 -7.81
N LEU A 92 14.89 12.26 -7.48
CA LEU A 92 14.30 10.95 -7.75
C LEU A 92 13.06 10.73 -6.89
N SER A 93 12.16 9.87 -7.35
CA SER A 93 10.89 9.60 -6.69
C SER A 93 10.51 8.14 -6.82
N GLU A 94 10.04 7.56 -5.71
CA GLU A 94 9.45 6.22 -5.64
C GLU A 94 7.91 6.25 -5.80
N ALA A 95 7.35 7.39 -6.18
CA ALA A 95 5.90 7.54 -6.29
C ALA A 95 5.36 6.95 -7.60
N PHE A 96 4.21 6.29 -7.52
CA PHE A 96 3.46 5.85 -8.71
C PHE A 96 2.30 6.80 -9.02
N SER A 97 1.84 6.78 -10.27
CA SER A 97 0.68 7.57 -10.72
C SER A 97 -0.62 6.77 -10.64
N VAL A 98 -1.64 7.38 -10.06
CA VAL A 98 -2.97 6.81 -9.89
C VAL A 98 -3.70 6.77 -11.26
N PRO A 99 -4.13 5.59 -11.74
CA PRO A 99 -4.71 5.45 -13.08
C PRO A 99 -6.22 5.70 -13.13
N ARG A 100 -6.92 5.64 -11.99
CA ARG A 100 -8.37 5.84 -11.85
C ARG A 100 -8.70 6.52 -10.53
N ASN A 101 -9.83 7.21 -10.46
CA ASN A 101 -10.35 7.67 -9.17
C ASN A 101 -10.63 6.46 -8.27
N GLY A 102 -10.43 6.62 -6.97
CA GLY A 102 -10.69 5.56 -5.99
C GLY A 102 -10.50 6.06 -4.56
N ASN A 103 -10.66 5.18 -3.59
CA ASN A 103 -10.44 5.49 -2.19
C ASN A 103 -9.44 4.52 -1.56
N ILE A 104 -8.44 5.06 -0.86
CA ILE A 104 -7.56 4.25 -0.03
C ILE A 104 -8.30 3.90 1.26
N THR A 105 -8.48 2.60 1.53
CA THR A 105 -9.30 2.11 2.66
C THR A 105 -8.55 1.29 3.67
N ALA A 106 -7.35 0.78 3.32
CA ALA A 106 -6.51 0.04 4.24
C ALA A 106 -5.03 0.22 3.91
N ILE A 107 -4.20 0.03 4.94
CA ILE A 107 -2.74 0.01 4.86
C ILE A 107 -2.20 -1.13 5.73
N SER A 108 -1.16 -1.79 5.25
CA SER A 108 -0.32 -2.69 6.02
C SER A 108 1.14 -2.42 5.72
N ALA A 109 2.01 -2.60 6.71
CA ALA A 109 3.43 -2.36 6.56
C ALA A 109 4.25 -3.23 7.51
N ALA A 110 5.45 -3.59 7.07
CA ALA A 110 6.45 -4.31 7.84
C ALA A 110 7.82 -3.65 7.69
N PHE A 111 8.62 -3.70 8.73
CA PHE A 111 10.00 -3.26 8.72
C PHE A 111 10.87 -4.32 9.42
N ASN A 112 11.78 -4.94 8.66
CA ASN A 112 12.80 -5.83 9.19
C ASN A 112 14.06 -5.02 9.48
N TYR A 113 14.29 -4.66 10.73
CA TYR A 113 15.48 -3.91 11.13
C TYR A 113 16.62 -4.87 11.47
N PHE A 114 17.83 -4.54 11.05
CA PHE A 114 19.04 -5.30 11.36
C PHE A 114 20.12 -4.46 12.06
N LEU A 115 19.99 -3.12 12.03
CA LEU A 115 20.84 -2.21 12.77
C LEU A 115 19.98 -1.13 13.42
N ASP A 116 20.17 -0.94 14.71
CA ASP A 116 19.59 0.15 15.48
C ASP A 116 20.72 0.86 16.22
N LEU A 117 20.96 2.13 15.87
CA LEU A 117 21.94 2.98 16.53
C LEU A 117 21.32 3.80 17.68
N ASN A 118 20.09 3.50 18.08
CA ASN A 118 19.45 4.08 19.25
C ASN A 118 20.12 3.63 20.54
N ARG A 119 20.63 4.58 21.32
CA ARG A 119 21.36 4.34 22.57
C ARG A 119 20.45 4.24 23.81
N GLY A 120 19.32 3.56 23.70
CA GLY A 120 18.55 3.10 24.87
C GLY A 120 17.06 3.48 24.94
N GLY A 121 16.42 3.89 23.84
CA GLY A 121 14.97 4.13 23.78
C GLY A 121 14.21 3.10 22.95
N LEU A 122 12.91 2.96 23.22
CA LEU A 122 11.98 2.29 22.29
C LEU A 122 11.63 3.25 21.15
N THR A 123 11.70 2.77 19.91
CA THR A 123 11.42 3.57 18.71
C THR A 123 10.25 3.01 17.93
N THR A 124 9.24 3.83 17.71
CA THR A 124 8.11 3.49 16.84
C THR A 124 8.37 4.00 15.43
N ILE A 125 8.43 3.08 14.48
CA ILE A 125 8.42 3.39 13.05
C ILE A 125 6.96 3.49 12.60
N THR A 126 6.68 4.48 11.75
CA THR A 126 5.36 4.70 11.14
C THR A 126 5.49 4.61 9.62
N ALA A 127 4.57 3.90 8.99
CA ALA A 127 4.36 3.92 7.56
C ALA A 127 3.16 4.81 7.22
N GLN A 128 3.30 5.71 6.24
CA GLN A 128 2.26 6.66 5.87
C GLN A 128 2.27 6.92 4.37
N ILE A 129 1.08 7.10 3.80
CA ILE A 129 0.93 7.57 2.43
C ILE A 129 1.00 9.09 2.37
N TYR A 130 1.81 9.58 1.44
CA TYR A 130 1.81 10.96 1.00
C TYR A 130 1.27 11.05 -0.43
N ARG A 131 0.55 12.12 -0.72
CA ARG A 131 -0.10 12.35 -2.01
C ARG A 131 0.36 13.68 -2.62
N ALA A 132 0.67 13.68 -3.91
CA ALA A 132 0.82 14.88 -4.71
C ALA A 132 -0.30 14.95 -5.76
N PRO A 133 -0.95 16.11 -5.97
CA PRO A 133 -1.92 16.28 -7.04
C PRO A 133 -1.24 16.20 -8.42
N VAL A 134 -2.04 16.00 -9.47
CA VAL A 134 -1.57 15.96 -10.85
C VAL A 134 -0.67 17.17 -11.19
N GLY A 135 0.49 16.90 -11.78
CA GLY A 135 1.47 17.92 -12.16
C GLY A 135 2.34 18.48 -11.02
N SER A 136 2.21 17.96 -9.79
CA SER A 136 3.01 18.39 -8.63
C SER A 136 4.11 17.39 -8.25
N ASN A 137 5.18 17.92 -7.64
CA ASN A 137 6.22 17.16 -6.93
C ASN A 137 6.21 17.44 -5.42
N ILE A 138 5.19 18.15 -4.93
CA ILE A 138 4.98 18.42 -3.51
C ILE A 138 3.96 17.41 -3.00
N PHE A 139 4.44 16.49 -2.16
CA PHE A 139 3.67 15.43 -1.54
C PHE A 139 3.25 15.86 -0.14
N THR A 140 1.97 15.76 0.17
CA THR A 140 1.41 16.08 1.50
C THR A 140 0.98 14.80 2.20
N ALA A 141 1.24 14.69 3.50
CA ALA A 141 0.83 13.56 4.32
C ALA A 141 -0.70 13.37 4.28
N THR A 142 -1.15 12.12 4.14
CA THR A 142 -2.56 11.74 4.23
C THR A 142 -2.89 11.14 5.59
N ASN A 143 -4.17 10.91 5.88
CA ASN A 143 -4.57 10.18 7.09
C ASN A 143 -4.31 8.67 7.02
N VAL A 144 -3.88 8.15 5.85
CA VAL A 144 -3.54 6.73 5.69
C VAL A 144 -2.17 6.46 6.29
N ARG A 145 -2.15 5.97 7.52
CA ARG A 145 -0.92 5.61 8.23
C ARG A 145 -1.11 4.43 9.17
N VAL A 146 0.00 3.79 9.53
CA VAL A 146 0.03 2.77 10.57
C VAL A 146 1.34 2.83 11.35
N ASP A 147 1.22 2.76 12.67
CA ASP A 147 2.36 2.67 13.59
C ASP A 147 2.72 1.20 13.78
N LEU A 148 4.01 0.87 13.64
CA LEU A 148 4.47 -0.52 13.64
C LEU A 148 4.75 -0.99 15.07
N ALA A 149 4.33 -2.23 15.36
CA ALA A 149 4.57 -2.90 16.63
C ALA A 149 5.20 -4.30 16.43
N PRO A 150 6.05 -4.76 17.36
CA PRO A 150 6.54 -4.04 18.55
C PRO A 150 7.47 -2.87 18.17
N PRO A 151 7.58 -1.83 19.02
CA PRO A 151 8.60 -0.80 18.83
C PRO A 151 10.00 -1.41 18.73
N VAL A 152 10.85 -0.82 17.90
CA VAL A 152 12.26 -1.19 17.75
C VAL A 152 12.98 -0.93 19.07
N ALA A 153 13.74 -1.92 19.52
CA ALA A 153 14.36 -1.92 20.84
C ALA A 153 15.83 -2.37 20.74
N GLY A 154 16.70 -1.51 20.22
CA GLY A 154 18.12 -1.82 20.11
C GLY A 154 18.39 -3.16 19.41
N VAL A 155 19.58 -3.70 19.65
CA VAL A 155 19.94 -5.06 19.21
C VAL A 155 19.26 -6.08 20.15
N PRO A 156 18.70 -7.20 19.65
CA PRO A 156 18.91 -7.82 18.33
C PRO A 156 17.98 -7.33 17.20
N ALA A 157 18.39 -7.64 15.96
CA ALA A 157 17.56 -7.50 14.76
C ALA A 157 16.17 -8.13 14.94
N GLY A 158 15.16 -7.55 14.29
CA GLY A 158 13.79 -8.01 14.43
C GLY A 158 12.87 -7.49 13.33
N ILE A 159 11.59 -7.86 13.44
CA ILE A 159 10.53 -7.38 12.56
C ILE A 159 9.51 -6.61 13.38
N THR A 160 9.05 -5.50 12.83
CA THR A 160 7.89 -4.76 13.33
C THR A 160 6.84 -4.65 12.23
N PHE A 161 5.57 -4.76 12.60
CA PHE A 161 4.45 -4.85 11.66
C PHE A 161 3.27 -4.01 12.15
N GLY A 162 2.47 -3.51 11.22
CA GLY A 162 1.20 -2.90 11.51
C GLY A 162 0.24 -3.03 10.34
N SER A 163 -1.05 -3.10 10.63
CA SER A 163 -2.11 -2.93 9.66
C SER A 163 -3.27 -2.12 10.25
N ALA A 164 -3.96 -1.38 9.39
CA ALA A 164 -5.12 -0.59 9.76
C ALA A 164 -6.10 -0.46 8.59
N ASN A 165 -7.40 -0.55 8.92
CA ASN A 165 -8.44 0.04 8.09
C ASN A 165 -8.49 1.52 8.42
N VAL A 166 -8.64 2.37 7.41
CA VAL A 166 -8.62 3.83 7.55
C VAL A 166 -9.91 4.43 7.04
N GLU A 167 -10.22 5.64 7.50
CA GLU A 167 -11.27 6.43 6.86
C GLU A 167 -10.94 6.61 5.37
N PRO A 168 -11.89 6.36 4.44
CA PRO A 168 -11.63 6.43 3.00
C PRO A 168 -10.97 7.75 2.60
N VAL A 169 -9.76 7.67 2.02
CA VAL A 169 -9.06 8.84 1.48
C VAL A 169 -9.18 8.85 -0.04
N PRO A 170 -9.86 9.85 -0.63
CA PRO A 170 -10.07 9.91 -2.07
C PRO A 170 -8.77 10.23 -2.81
N VAL A 171 -8.56 9.52 -3.91
CA VAL A 171 -7.52 9.74 -4.90
C VAL A 171 -8.15 9.93 -6.28
N SER A 172 -7.50 10.74 -7.11
CA SER A 172 -7.95 11.10 -8.45
C SER A 172 -6.94 10.66 -9.50
N VAL A 173 -7.40 10.48 -10.74
CA VAL A 173 -6.52 10.18 -11.88
C VAL A 173 -5.38 11.19 -11.96
N GLY A 174 -4.15 10.69 -12.10
CA GLY A 174 -2.95 11.51 -12.24
C GLY A 174 -2.35 11.98 -10.93
N ASP A 175 -3.01 11.75 -9.79
CA ASP A 175 -2.36 11.90 -8.48
C ASP A 175 -1.16 10.97 -8.39
N ARG A 176 -0.21 11.33 -7.53
CA ARG A 176 0.96 10.49 -7.25
C ARG A 176 0.97 10.11 -5.79
N LEU A 177 1.17 8.83 -5.51
CA LEU A 177 1.20 8.29 -4.16
C LEU A 177 2.61 7.80 -3.82
N LEU A 178 3.03 8.12 -2.60
CA LEU A 178 4.35 7.82 -2.07
C LEU A 178 4.19 7.09 -0.73
N MET A 179 4.88 5.97 -0.57
CA MET A 179 4.95 5.25 0.71
C MET A 179 6.18 5.74 1.50
N VAL A 180 5.93 6.24 2.71
CA VAL A 180 6.93 6.93 3.52
C VAL A 180 7.04 6.24 4.87
N PHE A 181 8.25 5.79 5.21
CA PHE A 181 8.60 5.30 6.54
C PHE A 181 9.36 6.38 7.29
N TYR A 182 9.00 6.62 8.54
CA TYR A 182 9.69 7.55 9.41
C TYR A 182 9.52 7.18 10.89
N ILE A 183 10.27 7.82 11.78
CA ILE A 183 10.14 7.58 13.22
C ILE A 183 9.16 8.58 13.83
N SER A 184 8.13 8.10 14.53
CA SER A 184 7.10 8.93 15.17
C SER A 184 7.25 9.05 16.69
N SER A 185 8.02 8.18 17.33
CA SER A 185 8.21 8.19 18.78
C SER A 185 9.03 9.39 19.26
N ILE A 186 8.59 10.04 20.34
CA ILE A 186 9.35 11.02 21.10
C ILE A 186 10.37 10.27 21.97
N ILE A 187 11.66 10.52 21.76
CA ILE A 187 12.72 9.94 22.60
C ILE A 187 12.99 10.85 23.79
N ASN A 188 12.94 10.28 25.01
CA ASN A 188 13.27 10.95 26.26
C ASN A 188 14.47 10.25 26.95
N PRO A 189 15.59 10.94 27.27
CA PRO A 189 15.94 12.31 26.85
C PRO A 189 16.16 12.39 25.33
N PRO A 190 16.02 13.56 24.69
CA PRO A 190 16.25 13.70 23.25
C PRO A 190 17.66 13.23 22.89
N ALA A 191 17.75 12.04 22.29
CA ALA A 191 19.02 11.49 21.85
C ALA A 191 19.50 12.30 20.64
N LEU A 192 20.76 12.74 20.71
CA LEU A 192 21.46 13.41 19.61
C LEU A 192 21.75 12.37 18.53
N ASN A 193 20.87 12.23 17.54
CA ASN A 193 20.99 11.35 16.37
C ASN A 193 20.89 9.85 16.66
N PHE A 194 19.87 9.22 16.07
CA PHE A 194 19.86 7.77 15.90
C PHE A 194 19.15 7.41 14.59
N SER A 195 19.57 6.30 14.00
CA SER A 195 19.02 5.73 12.79
C SER A 195 18.64 4.27 13.02
N VAL A 196 17.57 3.85 12.35
CA VAL A 196 17.20 2.44 12.23
C VAL A 196 17.36 2.05 10.77
N GLU A 197 18.14 1.00 10.51
CA GLU A 197 18.36 0.45 9.19
C GLU A 197 17.71 -0.93 9.06
N GLY A 198 17.09 -1.15 7.91
CA GLY A 198 16.36 -2.37 7.65
C GLY A 198 15.91 -2.54 6.21
N THR A 199 15.01 -3.49 5.98
CA THR A 199 14.23 -3.60 4.74
C THR A 199 12.77 -3.35 5.08
N ALA A 200 12.06 -2.64 4.22
CA ALA A 200 10.67 -2.26 4.44
C ALA A 200 9.75 -2.75 3.32
N SER A 201 8.54 -3.12 3.67
CA SER A 201 7.47 -3.45 2.73
C SER A 201 6.15 -2.88 3.21
N ALA A 202 5.26 -2.56 2.28
CA ALA A 202 3.92 -2.09 2.60
C ALA A 202 2.92 -2.46 1.50
N GLY A 203 1.65 -2.37 1.84
CA GLY A 203 0.54 -2.51 0.90
C GLY A 203 -0.57 -1.54 1.25
N ILE A 204 -1.23 -0.99 0.24
CA ILE A 204 -2.48 -0.25 0.41
C ILE A 204 -3.59 -0.88 -0.40
N ASN A 205 -4.81 -0.82 0.11
CA ASN A 205 -6.00 -1.18 -0.65
C ASN A 205 -6.64 0.09 -1.23
N ILE A 206 -6.88 0.08 -2.54
CA ILE A 206 -7.63 1.13 -3.24
C ILE A 206 -8.86 0.50 -3.85
N VAL A 207 -10.03 0.98 -3.44
CA VAL A 207 -11.31 0.62 -4.05
C VAL A 207 -11.70 1.64 -5.10
#